data_AF-A0A5B0WSX6-F1
#
_entry.id   AF-A0A5B0WSX6-F1
#
_cell.length_a   1.000
_cell.length_b   1.000
_cell.length_c   1.000
_cell.angle_alpha   90.00
_cell.angle_beta   90.00
_cell.angle_gamma   90.00
#
_symmetry.space_group_name_H-M   'P 1'
#
loop_
_entity.id
_entity.type
_entity.pdbx_description
1 polymer ?
#
loop_
_entity_poly.entity_id
_entity_poly.type
_entity_poly.pdbx_seq_one_letter_code
_entity_poly.pdbx_strand_id
1 'polypeptide(L)'
;MAMRPLALIPLALLLALAWQAQAKMRQHLAFTQLETEVSFWGRGAYLPTERTRERTGAGIEQLVAATPKDARAHALQASQLAWESYWQQSGALAKEAIKAQKQALDWRPAHPQDQRLMVEYQSRNKAM
;
A
#
# COMPACT_ATOMS: atom_id res chain seq x y z
N MET A 1 -9.97 19.51 -48.69
CA MET A 1 -9.55 20.02 -47.36
C MET A 1 -8.86 18.88 -46.62
N ALA A 2 -7.53 18.81 -46.66
CA ALA A 2 -6.78 17.84 -45.87
C ALA A 2 -6.80 18.28 -44.40
N MET A 3 -7.36 17.45 -43.50
CA MET A 3 -7.25 17.69 -42.06
C MET A 3 -5.78 17.81 -41.70
N ARG A 4 -5.39 18.97 -41.17
CA ARG A 4 -4.01 19.31 -40.86
C ARG A 4 -3.48 18.34 -39.79
N PRO A 5 -2.40 17.58 -40.07
CA PRO A 5 -1.82 16.63 -39.11
C PRO A 5 -1.35 17.29 -37.80
N LEU A 6 -1.20 18.62 -37.78
CA LEU A 6 -0.90 19.41 -36.58
C LEU A 6 -1.94 19.29 -35.47
N ALA A 7 -3.23 19.05 -35.77
CA ALA A 7 -4.28 18.94 -34.76
C ALA A 7 -4.33 17.56 -34.07
N LEU A 8 -3.69 16.54 -34.64
CA LEU A 8 -3.70 15.17 -34.10
C LEU A 8 -2.73 15.00 -32.94
N ILE A 9 -1.59 15.70 -32.97
CA ILE A 9 -0.56 15.67 -31.92
C ILE A 9 -1.11 16.14 -30.55
N PRO A 10 -1.73 17.34 -30.44
CA PRO A 10 -2.26 17.79 -29.14
C PRO A 10 -3.39 16.89 -28.65
N LEU A 11 -4.21 16.34 -29.54
CA LEU A 11 -5.26 15.39 -29.16
C LEU A 11 -4.68 14.08 -28.59
N ALA A 12 -3.66 13.52 -29.23
CA ALA A 12 -2.98 12.31 -28.74
C ALA A 12 -2.32 12.55 -27.38
N LEU A 13 -1.70 13.71 -27.17
CA LEU A 13 -1.13 14.08 -25.88
C LEU A 13 -2.20 14.23 -24.78
N LEU A 14 -3.32 14.88 -25.08
CA LEU A 14 -4.43 15.01 -24.14
C LEU A 14 -4.99 13.64 -23.73
N LEU A 15 -5.15 12.72 -24.69
CA LEU A 15 -5.60 11.36 -24.41
C LEU A 15 -4.59 10.59 -23.55
N ALA A 16 -3.29 10.72 -23.82
CA ALA A 16 -2.25 10.08 -23.02
C ALA A 16 -2.22 10.61 -21.57
N LEU A 17 -2.38 11.92 -21.38
CA LEU A 17 -2.46 12.53 -20.05
C LEU A 17 -3.73 12.11 -19.31
N ALA A 18 -4.88 12.10 -19.98
CA ALA A 18 -6.14 11.65 -19.40
C ALA A 18 -6.05 10.18 -18.95
N TRP A 19 -5.41 9.33 -19.75
CA TRP A 19 -5.17 7.93 -19.41
C TRP A 19 -4.28 7.78 -18.16
N GLN A 20 -3.16 8.53 -18.10
CA GLN A 20 -2.28 8.51 -16.93
C GLN A 20 -2.98 9.02 -15.66
N ALA A 21 -3.77 10.10 -15.79
CA ALA A 21 -4.54 10.64 -14.67
C ALA A 21 -5.56 9.62 -14.15
N GLN A 22 -6.29 8.96 -15.05
CA GLN A 22 -7.23 7.91 -14.70
C GLN A 22 -6.54 6.72 -14.00
N ALA A 23 -5.37 6.29 -14.48
CA ALA A 23 -4.60 5.22 -13.85
C ALA A 23 -4.17 5.59 -12.43
N LYS A 24 -3.64 6.80 -12.22
CA LYS A 24 -3.25 7.30 -10.89
C LYS A 24 -4.45 7.43 -9.95
N MET A 25 -5.59 7.92 -10.44
CA MET A 25 -6.81 8.04 -9.65
C MET A 25 -7.29 6.67 -9.16
N ARG A 26 -7.27 5.64 -10.02
CA ARG A 26 -7.60 4.26 -9.63
C ARG A 26 -6.65 3.73 -8.55
N GLN A 27 -5.36 3.97 -8.68
CA GLN A 27 -4.37 3.58 -7.66
C GLN A 27 -4.62 4.28 -6.33
N HIS A 28 -4.93 5.58 -6.34
CA HIS A 28 -5.23 6.33 -5.11
C HIS A 28 -6.51 5.85 -4.41
N LEU A 29 -7.56 5.53 -5.17
CA LEU A 29 -8.79 4.98 -4.61
C LEU A 29 -8.55 3.59 -4.01
N ALA A 30 -7.79 2.74 -4.71
CA ALA A 30 -7.41 1.42 -4.19
C ALA A 30 -6.60 1.54 -2.90
N PHE A 31 -5.58 2.42 -2.87
CA PHE A 31 -4.80 2.69 -1.67
C PHE A 31 -5.69 3.15 -0.51
N THR A 32 -6.54 4.17 -0.73
CA THR A 32 -7.40 4.73 0.32
C THR A 32 -8.36 3.69 0.89
N GLN A 33 -8.93 2.84 0.03
CA GLN A 33 -9.82 1.76 0.47
C GLN A 33 -9.08 0.73 1.32
N LEU A 34 -7.91 0.27 0.88
CA LEU A 34 -7.10 -0.73 1.58
C LEU A 34 -6.54 -0.17 2.90
N GLU A 35 -6.08 1.08 2.90
CA GLU A 35 -5.60 1.79 4.09
C GLU A 35 -6.73 1.94 5.11
N THR A 36 -7.92 2.36 4.67
CA THR A 36 -9.09 2.48 5.55
C THR A 36 -9.40 1.14 6.21
N GLU A 37 -9.48 0.06 5.43
CA GLU A 37 -9.74 -1.29 5.93
C GLU A 37 -8.71 -1.72 6.98
N VAL A 38 -7.40 -1.65 6.66
CA VAL A 38 -6.33 -2.02 7.59
C VAL A 38 -6.31 -1.11 8.83
N SER A 39 -6.67 0.17 8.71
CA SER A 39 -6.68 1.11 9.84
C SER A 39 -7.72 0.77 10.92
N PHE A 40 -8.76 0.02 10.55
CA PHE A 40 -9.78 -0.47 11.47
C PHE A 40 -9.38 -1.76 12.18
N TRP A 41 -8.37 -2.48 11.69
CA TRP A 41 -7.94 -3.73 12.30
C TRP A 41 -7.44 -3.46 13.72
N GLY A 42 -8.02 -4.16 14.70
CA GLY A 42 -7.72 -3.97 16.11
C GLY A 42 -8.30 -2.70 16.76
N ARG A 43 -9.17 -1.95 16.07
CA ARG A 43 -9.92 -0.83 16.68
C ARG A 43 -11.27 -1.30 17.22
N GLY A 44 -11.51 -1.07 18.51
CA GLY A 44 -12.76 -1.42 19.17
C GLY A 44 -13.03 -2.92 19.11
N ALA A 45 -14.22 -3.30 18.63
CA ALA A 45 -14.61 -4.69 18.43
C ALA A 45 -14.47 -5.16 16.97
N TYR A 46 -13.84 -4.37 16.09
CA TYR A 46 -13.72 -4.74 14.68
C TYR A 46 -12.73 -5.89 14.49
N LEU A 47 -13.23 -7.01 13.95
CA LEU A 47 -12.46 -8.17 13.54
C LEU A 47 -12.80 -8.48 12.08
N PRO A 48 -11.84 -8.34 11.14
CA PRO A 48 -12.10 -8.65 9.75
C PRO A 48 -12.32 -10.16 9.57
N THR A 49 -13.26 -10.52 8.68
CA THR A 49 -13.43 -11.93 8.28
C THR A 49 -12.20 -12.42 7.51
N GLU A 50 -11.99 -13.74 7.46
CA GLU A 50 -10.91 -14.33 6.67
C GLU A 50 -10.94 -13.89 5.21
N ARG A 51 -12.12 -13.92 4.57
CA ARG A 51 -12.33 -13.42 3.21
C ARG A 51 -11.96 -11.94 3.05
N THR A 52 -12.25 -11.11 4.05
CA THR A 52 -11.85 -9.69 4.04
C THR A 52 -10.33 -9.57 4.06
N ARG A 53 -9.66 -10.33 4.94
CA ARG A 53 -8.19 -10.34 5.05
C ARG A 53 -7.53 -10.76 3.74
N GLU A 54 -7.96 -11.87 3.15
CA GLU A 54 -7.44 -12.38 1.87
C GLU A 54 -7.59 -11.36 0.74
N ARG A 55 -8.79 -10.77 0.61
CA ARG A 55 -9.06 -9.75 -0.40
C ARG A 55 -8.19 -8.51 -0.20
N THR A 56 -8.04 -8.06 1.04
CA THR A 56 -7.19 -6.91 1.38
C THR A 56 -5.72 -7.21 1.11
N GLY A 57 -5.23 -8.40 1.47
CA GLY A 57 -3.87 -8.86 1.18
C GLY A 57 -3.58 -8.86 -0.32
N ALA A 58 -4.43 -9.51 -1.12
CA ALA A 58 -4.30 -9.54 -2.58
C ALA A 58 -4.35 -8.12 -3.20
N GLY A 59 -5.21 -7.25 -2.67
CA GLY A 59 -5.28 -5.85 -3.11
C GLY A 59 -4.00 -5.07 -2.83
N ILE A 60 -3.40 -5.28 -1.65
CA ILE A 60 -2.12 -4.65 -1.28
C ILE A 60 -0.98 -5.18 -2.13
N GLU A 61 -0.91 -6.49 -2.38
CA GLU A 61 0.10 -7.08 -3.27
C GLU A 61 0.04 -6.50 -4.69
N GLN A 62 -1.18 -6.40 -5.25
CA GLN A 62 -1.39 -5.75 -6.55
C GLN A 62 -0.96 -4.28 -6.54
N LEU A 63 -1.26 -3.55 -5.47
CA LEU A 63 -0.86 -2.15 -5.32
C LEU A 63 0.67 -2.02 -5.27
N VAL A 64 1.36 -2.82 -4.46
CA VAL A 64 2.83 -2.83 -4.37
C VAL A 64 3.46 -3.19 -5.71
N ALA A 65 2.91 -4.18 -6.43
CA ALA A 65 3.39 -4.55 -7.76
C ALA A 65 3.19 -3.43 -8.80
N ALA A 66 2.07 -2.70 -8.72
CA ALA A 66 1.78 -1.57 -9.61
C ALA A 66 2.63 -0.32 -9.29
N THR A 67 3.07 -0.15 -8.05
CA THR A 67 3.86 0.99 -7.58
C THR A 67 5.07 0.56 -6.75
N PRO A 68 6.09 -0.09 -7.33
CA PRO A 68 7.17 -0.75 -6.59
C PRO A 68 8.05 0.21 -5.78
N LYS A 69 7.99 1.52 -6.05
CA LYS A 69 8.73 2.58 -5.35
C LYS A 69 7.84 3.53 -4.54
N ASP A 70 6.56 3.21 -4.32
CA ASP A 70 5.69 4.02 -3.44
C ASP A 70 5.86 3.59 -1.98
N ALA A 71 6.46 4.47 -1.17
CA ALA A 71 6.68 4.25 0.26
C ALA A 71 5.39 3.90 1.02
N ARG A 72 4.25 4.51 0.64
CA ARG A 72 2.97 4.31 1.35
C ARG A 72 2.41 2.90 1.11
N ALA A 73 2.56 2.38 -0.11
CA ALA A 73 2.15 1.02 -0.43
C ALA A 73 2.94 0.00 0.40
N HIS A 74 4.25 0.20 0.54
CA HIS A 74 5.12 -0.64 1.38
C HIS A 74 4.80 -0.52 2.87
N ALA A 75 4.50 0.69 3.38
CA ALA A 75 4.09 0.88 4.77
C ALA A 75 2.74 0.21 5.07
N LEU A 76 1.80 0.26 4.12
CA LEU A 76 0.51 -0.43 4.22
C LEU A 76 0.70 -1.96 4.23
N GLN A 77 1.58 -2.49 3.36
CA GLN A 77 1.96 -3.91 3.37
C GLN A 77 2.58 -4.33 4.70
N ALA A 78 3.48 -3.52 5.26
CA ALA A 78 4.07 -3.79 6.56
C ALA A 78 3.00 -3.88 7.67
N SER A 79 2.03 -2.96 7.65
CA SER A 79 0.92 -2.93 8.61
C SER A 79 0.03 -4.17 8.50
N GLN A 80 -0.30 -4.59 7.28
CA GLN A 80 -1.09 -5.80 7.03
C GLN A 80 -0.34 -7.06 7.49
N LEU A 81 0.94 -7.21 7.13
CA LEU A 81 1.77 -8.34 7.54
C LEU A 81 1.96 -8.41 9.06
N ALA A 82 2.06 -7.27 9.74
CA ALA A 82 2.14 -7.22 11.20
C ALA A 82 0.85 -7.76 11.86
N TRP A 83 -0.32 -7.45 11.30
CA TRP A 83 -1.59 -8.00 11.77
C TRP A 83 -1.74 -9.50 11.48
N GLU A 84 -1.35 -9.94 10.29
CA GLU A 84 -1.33 -11.38 9.97
C GLU A 84 -0.39 -12.16 10.87
N SER A 85 0.80 -11.60 11.14
CA SER A 85 1.75 -12.17 12.09
C SER A 85 1.14 -12.32 13.49
N TYR A 86 0.41 -11.31 13.97
CA TYR A 86 -0.28 -11.36 15.26
C TYR A 86 -1.35 -12.47 15.30
N TRP A 87 -2.22 -12.55 14.28
CA TRP A 87 -3.28 -13.56 14.25
C TRP A 87 -2.76 -14.98 14.07
N GLN A 88 -1.70 -15.16 13.28
CA GLN A 88 -1.12 -16.48 12.97
C GLN A 88 0.02 -16.86 13.90
N GLN A 89 0.45 -15.96 14.79
CA GLN A 89 1.65 -16.11 15.64
C GLN A 89 2.91 -16.46 14.82
N SER A 90 3.04 -15.88 13.62
CA SER A 90 4.09 -16.23 12.66
C SER A 90 5.25 -15.25 12.69
N GLY A 91 6.41 -15.72 13.17
CA GLY A 91 7.66 -14.95 13.15
C GLY A 91 8.21 -14.71 11.74
N ALA A 92 7.81 -15.52 10.74
CA ALA A 92 8.18 -15.30 9.34
C ALA A 92 7.47 -14.05 8.78
N LEU A 93 6.17 -13.94 9.01
CA LEU A 93 5.38 -12.76 8.61
C LEU A 93 5.85 -11.49 9.33
N ALA A 94 6.26 -11.60 10.59
CA ALA A 94 6.85 -10.46 11.31
C ALA A 94 8.14 -9.95 10.63
N LYS A 95 9.00 -10.85 10.15
CA LYS A 95 10.22 -10.48 9.42
C LYS A 95 9.88 -9.80 8.09
N GLU A 96 8.86 -10.28 7.38
CA GLU A 96 8.40 -9.66 6.14
C GLU A 96 7.81 -8.27 6.40
N ALA A 97 7.03 -8.09 7.47
CA ALA A 97 6.52 -6.78 7.90
C ALA A 97 7.66 -5.78 8.13
N ILE A 98 8.72 -6.20 8.84
CA ILE A 98 9.90 -5.36 9.08
C ILE A 98 10.61 -5.02 7.77
N LYS A 99 10.74 -5.97 6.84
CA LYS A 99 11.36 -5.76 5.54
C LYS A 99 10.57 -4.73 4.72
N ALA A 100 9.25 -4.85 4.65
CA ALA A 100 8.39 -3.90 3.95
C ALA A 100 8.47 -2.50 4.59
N GLN A 101 8.47 -2.41 5.92
CA GLN A 101 8.62 -1.12 6.61
C GLN A 101 9.97 -0.47 6.32
N LYS A 102 11.05 -1.26 6.27
CA LYS A 102 12.37 -0.76 5.91
C LYS A 102 12.38 -0.21 4.49
N GLN A 103 11.76 -0.91 3.53
CA GLN A 103 11.63 -0.41 2.16
C GLN A 103 10.85 0.91 2.12
N ALA A 104 9.75 1.04 2.87
CA ALA A 104 9.01 2.29 2.98
C ALA A 104 9.89 3.45 3.47
N LEU A 105 10.69 3.21 4.51
CA LEU A 105 11.62 4.20 5.09
C LEU A 105 12.74 4.59 4.11
N ASP A 106 13.29 3.63 3.37
CA ASP A 106 14.35 3.89 2.38
C ASP A 106 13.86 4.84 1.28
N TRP A 107 12.58 4.74 0.89
CA TRP A 107 11.96 5.65 -0.09
C TRP A 107 11.49 6.98 0.50
N ARG A 108 11.40 7.10 1.84
CA ARG A 108 10.91 8.31 2.52
C ARG A 108 11.65 8.61 3.84
N PRO A 109 12.97 8.86 3.80
CA PRO A 109 13.81 8.94 5.00
C PRO A 109 13.49 10.12 5.95
N ALA A 110 12.76 11.14 5.47
CA ALA A 110 12.44 12.35 6.22
C ALA A 110 11.26 12.22 7.21
N HIS A 111 10.74 11.01 7.44
CA HIS A 111 9.59 10.76 8.32
C HIS A 111 9.98 10.00 9.60
N PRO A 112 10.52 10.68 10.63
CA PRO A 112 10.95 10.03 11.87
C PRO A 112 9.81 9.37 12.69
N GLN A 113 8.55 9.70 12.38
CA GLN A 113 7.38 9.01 12.95
C GLN A 113 7.32 7.54 12.50
N ASP A 114 7.75 7.24 11.27
CA ASP A 114 7.75 5.90 10.69
C ASP A 114 8.83 4.99 11.31
N GLN A 115 9.87 5.58 11.92
CA GLN A 115 10.86 4.84 12.72
C GLN A 115 10.27 4.37 14.06
N ARG A 116 9.36 5.15 14.67
CA ARG A 116 8.67 4.74 15.91
C ARG A 116 7.75 3.54 15.68
N LEU A 117 7.05 3.50 14.54
CA LEU A 117 6.24 2.35 14.13
C LEU A 117 7.07 1.07 14.02
N MET A 118 8.32 1.18 13.56
CA MET A 118 9.24 0.04 13.50
C MET A 118 9.55 -0.54 14.88
N VAL A 119 9.69 0.32 15.90
CA VAL A 119 9.87 -0.09 17.30
C VAL A 119 8.60 -0.72 17.86
N GLU A 120 7.42 -0.17 17.53
CA GLU A 120 6.14 -0.75 17.93
C GLU A 120 5.97 -2.17 17.36
N TYR A 121 6.25 -2.38 16.07
CA TYR A 121 6.20 -3.70 15.45
C TYR A 121 7.18 -4.69 16.10
N GLN A 122 8.41 -4.25 16.40
CA GLN A 122 9.38 -5.10 17.12
C GLN A 122 8.92 -5.45 18.54
N SER A 123 8.22 -4.55 19.23
CA SER A 123 7.72 -4.79 20.59
C SER A 123 6.56 -5.79 20.62
N ARG A 124 5.61 -5.70 19.68
CA ARG A 124 4.52 -6.68 19.53
C ARG A 124 5.06 -8.10 19.29
N ASN A 125 6.17 -8.21 18.56
CA ASN A 125 6.80 -9.49 18.25
C ASN A 125 7.62 -10.09 19.41
N LYS A 126 7.92 -9.32 20.47
CA LYS A 126 8.65 -9.79 21.67
C LYS A 126 7.74 -10.16 22.85
N ALA A 127 6.49 -9.72 22.82
CA ALA A 127 5.49 -10.04 23.84
C ALA A 127 4.77 -11.38 23.57
N MET A 128 5.11 -12.05 22.46
CA MET A 128 4.71 -13.40 22.09
C MET A 128 5.90 -14.33 22.28
#